data_AF-A0AAD7UIJ3-F1
#
_entry.id   AF-A0AAD7UIJ3-F1
#
_cell.length_a   1.000
_cell.length_b   1.000
_cell.length_c   1.000
_cell.angle_alpha   90.00
_cell.angle_beta   90.00
_cell.angle_gamma   90.00
#
_symmetry.space_group_name_H-M   'P 1'
#
loop_
_entity.id
_entity.type
_entity.pdbx_description
1 polymer ?
#
loop_
_entity_poly.entity_id
_entity_poly.type
_entity_poly.pdbx_seq_one_letter_code
_entity_poly.pdbx_strand_id
1 'polypeptide(L)'
;MRLVLVVVVAVEGVQQASRREWFAAAAVASVPTADFLQDVPLATEDFVGRGVDSPSSSSSSSPERQLAIAVIERARSRALNPPPQRRPGLVTETVRVGVRVARSDGTFAVRDDDQNGDSPVAGNVEIEIRGNAAPANAALFLEFALGEAPSYGNSVFDEIRGPLLIGGRLRGLDERDIFGEKVLLYRDREVLATRSDRKLIDLARVEPTPVTHDRAGLVTRKRAAIGAELVDFAVTLGPAPLLDREWTVVGQISRDEGGLVDAISRLPTYAGEAVGEFARQTPLAADVFKAERDLFRSAAGKIGDTRLKNVFPGKILRRVEVTQVSLLKKT
;
A
#
# COMPACT_ATOMS: atom_id res chain seq x y z
N MET A 1 23.56 14.48 -55.43
CA MET A 1 22.18 14.96 -55.66
C MET A 1 21.35 14.53 -54.44
N ARG A 2 21.32 15.33 -53.37
CA ARG A 2 20.31 16.36 -53.04
C ARG A 2 18.85 15.86 -53.11
N LEU A 3 18.28 15.55 -51.94
CA LEU A 3 16.99 16.12 -51.54
C LEU A 3 16.90 16.11 -50.01
N VAL A 4 17.11 17.29 -49.44
CA VAL A 4 16.85 17.64 -48.04
C VAL A 4 15.52 18.36 -48.07
N LEU A 5 14.49 17.84 -47.39
CA LEU A 5 13.23 18.55 -47.21
C LEU A 5 13.32 19.35 -45.91
N VAL A 6 13.68 20.62 -46.04
CA VAL A 6 13.57 21.63 -44.98
C VAL A 6 12.19 22.27 -45.13
N VAL A 7 11.37 22.20 -44.09
CA VAL A 7 10.20 23.09 -43.96
C VAL A 7 10.48 24.02 -42.79
N VAL A 8 10.93 25.23 -43.13
CA VAL A 8 10.91 26.41 -42.24
C VAL A 8 9.57 27.09 -42.47
N VAL A 9 8.76 27.26 -41.43
CA VAL A 9 7.82 28.37 -41.34
C VAL A 9 8.10 29.05 -40.01
N ALA A 10 8.55 30.29 -40.10
CA ALA A 10 8.80 31.16 -38.97
C ALA A 10 7.92 32.40 -39.07
N VAL A 11 7.67 32.94 -37.88
CA VAL A 11 7.34 34.34 -37.55
C VAL A 11 5.86 34.65 -37.24
N GLU A 12 5.59 34.53 -35.93
CA GLU A 12 5.09 35.55 -34.99
C GLU A 12 3.79 36.33 -35.29
N GLY A 13 2.90 36.29 -34.30
CA GLY A 13 1.77 37.19 -34.16
C GLY A 13 0.93 36.85 -32.93
N VAL A 14 1.36 37.36 -31.76
CA VAL A 14 0.63 37.32 -30.49
C VAL A 14 -0.80 37.82 -30.67
N GLN A 15 -1.81 37.04 -30.27
CA GLN A 15 -2.98 37.56 -29.54
C GLN A 15 -3.76 36.45 -28.83
N GLN A 16 -4.08 36.72 -27.57
CA GLN A 16 -5.03 35.99 -26.75
C GLN A 16 -6.38 35.87 -27.47
N ALA A 17 -6.78 34.66 -27.86
CA ALA A 17 -8.20 34.34 -28.08
C ALA A 17 -8.45 32.83 -28.00
N SER A 18 -9.46 32.48 -27.20
CA SER A 18 -10.28 31.25 -27.31
C SER A 18 -9.64 29.88 -27.02
N ARG A 19 -9.44 29.61 -25.72
CA ARG A 19 -9.34 28.24 -25.14
C ARG A 19 -10.68 27.45 -25.16
N ARG A 20 -11.65 27.84 -25.99
CA ARG A 20 -13.04 27.30 -25.97
C ARG A 20 -13.47 26.52 -27.21
N GLU A 21 -12.63 26.40 -28.24
CA GLU A 21 -13.06 25.74 -29.49
C GLU A 21 -12.39 24.37 -29.77
N TRP A 22 -11.47 23.91 -28.91
CA TRP A 22 -10.87 22.58 -29.05
C TRP A 22 -11.68 21.44 -28.42
N PHE A 23 -12.79 21.75 -27.74
CA PHE A 23 -13.68 20.73 -27.14
C PHE A 23 -14.96 20.45 -27.95
N ALA A 24 -15.11 21.02 -29.16
CA ALA A 24 -16.34 20.91 -29.95
C ALA A 24 -16.24 19.97 -31.18
N ALA A 25 -15.19 19.15 -31.30
CA ALA A 25 -14.99 18.23 -32.42
C ALA A 25 -14.88 16.74 -31.99
N ALA A 26 -15.50 16.37 -30.87
CA ALA A 26 -15.82 14.97 -30.56
C ALA A 26 -17.29 14.72 -30.90
N ALA A 27 -17.62 14.86 -32.19
CA ALA A 27 -18.88 14.39 -32.71
C ALA A 27 -18.90 12.86 -32.61
N VAL A 28 -20.01 12.35 -32.09
CA VAL A 28 -20.33 10.95 -31.87
C VAL A 28 -20.13 10.14 -33.16
N ALA A 29 -19.00 9.44 -33.24
CA ALA A 29 -18.87 8.30 -34.14
C ALA A 29 -19.58 7.13 -33.47
N SER A 30 -20.76 6.78 -33.98
CA SER A 30 -21.46 5.55 -33.62
C SER A 30 -20.57 4.35 -33.96
N VAL A 31 -19.99 3.73 -32.94
CA VAL A 31 -19.30 2.46 -33.09
C VAL A 31 -20.36 1.40 -33.44
N PRO A 32 -20.24 0.69 -34.57
CA PRO A 32 -21.12 -0.44 -34.84
C PRO A 32 -20.86 -1.51 -33.76
N THR A 33 -21.92 -1.85 -33.02
CA THR A 33 -21.96 -3.01 -32.12
C THR A 33 -21.61 -4.26 -32.90
N ALA A 34 -20.44 -4.83 -32.62
CA ALA A 34 -20.02 -6.10 -33.18
C ALA A 34 -20.85 -7.23 -32.54
N ASP A 35 -21.66 -7.89 -33.35
CA ASP A 35 -22.66 -8.91 -33.01
C ASP A 35 -22.06 -10.28 -32.65
N PHE A 36 -20.81 -10.36 -32.18
CA PHE A 36 -20.10 -11.64 -31.98
C PHE A 36 -20.17 -12.21 -30.55
N LEU A 37 -20.90 -11.56 -29.63
CA LEU A 37 -20.99 -11.97 -28.21
C LEU A 37 -22.32 -12.64 -27.83
N GLN A 38 -23.11 -13.14 -28.79
CA GLN A 38 -24.40 -13.76 -28.48
C GLN A 38 -24.35 -15.23 -28.03
N ASP A 39 -23.18 -15.89 -28.02
CA ASP A 39 -23.07 -17.31 -27.64
C ASP A 39 -22.07 -17.56 -26.50
N VAL A 40 -22.38 -17.02 -25.31
CA VAL A 40 -21.77 -17.52 -24.06
C VAL A 40 -22.85 -18.18 -23.21
N PRO A 41 -22.90 -19.51 -23.10
CA PRO A 41 -23.86 -20.20 -22.26
C PRO A 41 -23.62 -19.83 -20.79
N LEU A 42 -24.65 -19.25 -20.15
CA LEU A 42 -24.73 -19.04 -18.72
C LEU A 42 -24.94 -20.40 -18.04
N ALA A 43 -23.87 -21.02 -17.58
CA ALA A 43 -23.95 -22.18 -16.71
C ALA A 43 -24.40 -21.74 -15.31
N THR A 44 -25.70 -21.84 -15.06
CA THR A 44 -26.27 -21.95 -13.72
C THR A 44 -26.07 -23.37 -13.23
N GLU A 45 -25.16 -23.58 -12.28
CA GLU A 45 -25.16 -24.79 -11.46
C GLU A 45 -25.32 -24.42 -9.99
N ASP A 46 -26.35 -25.01 -9.41
CA ASP A 46 -26.76 -24.97 -8.02
C ASP A 46 -25.66 -25.56 -7.11
N PHE A 47 -25.00 -24.70 -6.34
CA PHE A 47 -24.11 -25.16 -5.28
C PHE A 47 -24.93 -25.44 -4.01
N VAL A 48 -25.41 -26.68 -3.93
CA VAL A 48 -26.08 -27.25 -2.76
C VAL A 48 -25.15 -27.20 -1.55
N GLY A 49 -25.62 -26.57 -0.48
CA GLY A 49 -24.92 -26.37 0.77
C GLY A 49 -24.48 -27.68 1.44
N ARG A 50 -23.17 -27.80 1.70
CA ARG A 50 -22.64 -28.67 2.75
C ARG A 50 -22.38 -27.82 3.99
N GLY A 51 -23.14 -28.11 5.05
CA GLY A 51 -22.93 -27.55 6.37
C GLY A 51 -21.50 -27.79 6.83
N VAL A 52 -20.79 -26.69 7.10
CA VAL A 52 -19.53 -26.72 7.81
C VAL A 52 -19.88 -26.69 9.28
N ASP A 53 -19.71 -27.83 9.95
CA ASP A 53 -19.73 -27.92 11.39
C ASP A 53 -18.82 -26.84 11.96
N SER A 54 -19.43 -25.90 12.70
CA SER A 54 -18.70 -24.87 13.42
C SER A 54 -18.06 -25.55 14.64
N PRO A 55 -16.72 -25.66 14.72
CA PRO A 55 -16.11 -26.10 15.96
C PRO A 55 -16.38 -25.03 17.01
N SER A 56 -17.15 -25.41 18.02
CA SER A 56 -17.40 -24.64 19.23
C SER A 56 -16.07 -24.15 19.81
N SER A 57 -15.84 -22.84 19.76
CA SER A 57 -14.66 -22.18 20.26
C SER A 57 -14.63 -22.20 21.79
N SER A 58 -13.88 -23.12 22.38
CA SER A 58 -13.46 -23.04 23.78
C SER A 58 -12.43 -21.91 23.92
N SER A 59 -12.87 -20.80 24.51
CA SER A 59 -12.12 -19.56 24.70
C SER A 59 -11.13 -19.64 25.87
N SER A 60 -10.02 -20.36 25.71
CA SER A 60 -8.81 -20.10 26.50
C SER A 60 -7.94 -19.13 25.70
N SER A 61 -8.00 -17.83 26.00
CA SER A 61 -7.11 -16.85 25.36
C SER A 61 -5.67 -17.19 25.74
N SER A 62 -4.84 -17.54 24.75
CA SER A 62 -3.41 -17.77 24.94
C SER A 62 -2.78 -16.59 25.71
N PRO A 63 -1.84 -16.82 26.65
CA PRO A 63 -1.16 -15.75 27.38
C PRO A 63 -0.54 -14.70 26.45
N GLU A 64 -0.12 -15.10 25.25
CA GLU A 64 0.40 -14.18 24.22
C GLU A 64 -0.67 -13.21 23.71
N ARG A 65 -1.90 -13.68 23.54
CA ARG A 65 -3.04 -12.86 23.11
C ARG A 65 -3.43 -11.85 24.17
N GLN A 66 -3.42 -12.25 25.44
CA GLN A 66 -3.68 -11.33 26.56
C GLN A 66 -2.61 -10.24 26.62
N LEU A 67 -1.34 -10.59 26.39
CA LEU A 67 -0.24 -9.63 26.33
C LEU A 67 -0.38 -8.66 25.15
N ALA A 68 -0.74 -9.16 23.97
CA ALA A 68 -1.01 -8.33 22.79
C ALA A 68 -2.12 -7.31 23.06
N ILE A 69 -3.25 -7.76 23.62
CA ILE A 69 -4.36 -6.87 24.00
C ILE A 69 -3.89 -5.81 25.00
N ALA A 70 -3.14 -6.21 26.04
CA ALA A 70 -2.63 -5.27 27.03
C ALA A 70 -1.66 -4.22 26.42
N VAL A 71 -0.85 -4.60 25.44
CA VAL A 71 0.03 -3.67 24.72
C VAL A 71 -0.76 -2.70 23.85
N ILE A 72 -1.76 -3.19 23.11
CA ILE A 72 -2.65 -2.36 22.29
C ILE A 72 -3.39 -1.34 23.17
N GLU A 73 -4.01 -1.80 24.26
CA GLU A 73 -4.74 -0.92 25.19
C GLU A 73 -3.84 0.11 25.85
N ARG A 74 -2.60 -0.26 26.21
CA ARG A 74 -1.58 0.67 26.71
C ARG A 74 -1.21 1.71 25.66
N ALA A 75 -1.03 1.31 24.40
CA ALA A 75 -0.70 2.22 23.31
C ALA A 75 -1.86 3.20 23.03
N ARG A 76 -3.10 2.69 22.96
CA ARG A 76 -4.33 3.50 22.82
C ARG A 76 -4.46 4.50 23.97
N SER A 77 -4.29 4.04 25.20
CA SER A 77 -4.36 4.90 26.40
C SER A 77 -3.31 6.02 26.36
N ARG A 78 -2.09 5.70 25.92
CA ARG A 78 -1.00 6.67 25.75
C ARG A 78 -1.28 7.68 24.64
N ALA A 79 -1.93 7.28 23.56
CA ALA A 79 -2.35 8.18 22.49
C ALA A 79 -3.46 9.15 22.93
N LEU A 80 -4.45 8.64 23.67
CA LEU A 80 -5.56 9.44 24.15
C LEU A 80 -5.17 10.37 25.31
N ASN A 81 -4.17 9.96 26.11
CA ASN A 81 -3.64 10.71 27.24
C ASN A 81 -2.09 10.76 27.17
N PRO A 82 -1.53 11.62 26.30
CA PRO A 82 -0.08 11.67 26.11
C PRO A 82 0.63 12.14 27.37
N PRO A 83 1.80 11.56 27.72
CA PRO A 83 2.56 11.98 28.88
C PRO A 83 3.05 13.44 28.73
N PRO A 84 3.20 14.18 29.84
CA PRO A 84 3.61 15.60 29.80
C PRO A 84 5.02 15.80 29.21
N GLN A 85 5.89 14.80 29.31
CA GLN A 85 7.21 14.79 28.69
C GLN A 85 7.30 13.68 27.64
N ARG A 86 7.32 14.05 26.36
CA ARG A 86 7.57 13.10 25.27
C ARG A 86 9.05 12.77 25.21
N ARG A 87 9.39 11.49 25.27
CA ARG A 87 10.76 10.97 25.06
C ARG A 87 10.80 10.29 23.68
N PRO A 88 11.03 11.03 22.58
CA PRO A 88 10.84 10.51 21.23
C PRO A 88 11.82 9.40 20.85
N GLY A 89 13.00 9.34 21.47
CA GLY A 89 13.99 8.28 21.22
C GLY A 89 13.73 6.97 21.96
N LEU A 90 12.78 6.92 22.91
CA LEU A 90 12.59 5.73 23.72
C LEU A 90 11.74 4.69 22.98
N VAL A 91 12.33 3.50 22.78
CA VAL A 91 11.62 2.31 22.30
C VAL A 91 10.61 1.87 23.35
N THR A 92 9.34 1.84 22.96
CA THR A 92 8.25 1.43 23.84
C THR A 92 7.96 -0.05 23.72
N GLU A 93 7.93 -0.58 22.50
CA GLU A 93 7.60 -1.96 22.19
C GLU A 93 8.48 -2.45 21.04
N THR A 94 8.68 -3.76 20.91
CA THR A 94 9.39 -4.35 19.77
C THR A 94 8.55 -5.46 19.18
N VAL A 95 8.36 -5.42 17.86
CA VAL A 95 7.51 -6.34 17.12
C VAL A 95 8.36 -7.08 16.10
N ARG A 96 8.21 -8.40 16.03
CA ARG A 96 8.80 -9.23 14.98
C ARG A 96 7.79 -9.45 13.87
N VAL A 97 8.20 -9.21 12.64
CA VAL A 97 7.42 -9.39 11.42
C VAL A 97 8.09 -10.47 10.58
N GLY A 98 7.44 -11.62 10.42
CA GLY A 98 7.88 -12.65 9.50
C GLY A 98 7.44 -12.29 8.09
N VAL A 99 8.37 -12.30 7.13
CA VAL A 99 8.12 -11.94 5.73
C VAL A 99 8.66 -13.02 4.81
N ARG A 100 7.94 -13.26 3.71
CA ARG A 100 8.39 -14.13 2.63
C ARG A 100 8.21 -13.47 1.27
N VAL A 101 9.16 -13.74 0.38
CA VAL A 101 9.19 -13.29 -1.01
C VAL A 101 9.00 -14.50 -1.90
N ALA A 102 8.01 -14.43 -2.78
CA ALA A 102 7.73 -15.49 -3.75
C ALA A 102 8.81 -15.54 -4.83
N ARG A 103 8.86 -16.69 -5.49
CA ARG A 103 9.62 -16.90 -6.73
C ARG A 103 9.09 -16.02 -7.87
N SER A 104 9.81 -16.00 -8.99
CA SER A 104 9.35 -15.30 -10.20
C SER A 104 8.00 -15.81 -10.72
N ASP A 105 7.67 -17.10 -10.51
CA ASP A 105 6.38 -17.70 -10.88
C ASP A 105 5.25 -17.44 -9.87
N GLY A 106 5.53 -16.69 -8.80
CA GLY A 106 4.57 -16.36 -7.74
C GLY A 106 4.36 -17.45 -6.69
N THR A 107 5.02 -18.60 -6.80
CA THR A 107 4.92 -19.69 -5.82
C THR A 107 5.91 -19.52 -4.66
N PHE A 108 5.64 -20.21 -3.56
CA PHE A 108 6.55 -20.33 -2.41
C PHE A 108 7.14 -21.74 -2.29
N ALA A 109 7.01 -22.56 -3.34
CA ALA A 109 7.52 -23.92 -3.33
C ALA A 109 9.04 -23.91 -3.54
N VAL A 110 9.76 -24.55 -2.63
CA VAL A 110 11.17 -24.89 -2.83
C VAL A 110 11.21 -26.04 -3.85
N ARG A 111 12.02 -25.92 -4.90
CA ARG A 111 12.22 -27.01 -5.86
C ARG A 111 13.68 -27.44 -5.87
N ASP A 112 13.91 -28.72 -6.09
CA ASP A 112 15.24 -29.33 -6.06
C ASP A 112 16.14 -28.87 -7.24
N ASP A 113 15.54 -28.29 -8.29
CA ASP A 113 16.19 -27.81 -9.51
C ASP A 113 16.48 -26.29 -9.52
N ASP A 114 16.43 -25.62 -8.35
CA ASP A 114 16.64 -24.18 -8.18
C ASP A 114 18.12 -23.73 -8.36
N GLN A 115 18.81 -24.21 -9.40
CA GLN A 115 20.19 -23.80 -9.71
C GLN A 115 20.32 -22.32 -10.10
N ASN A 116 19.21 -21.67 -10.48
CA ASN A 116 19.18 -20.26 -10.90
C ASN A 116 19.06 -19.25 -9.74
N GLY A 117 19.07 -19.70 -8.49
CA GLY A 117 18.95 -18.81 -7.32
C GLY A 117 17.57 -18.13 -7.19
N ASP A 118 16.55 -18.65 -7.86
CA ASP A 118 15.16 -18.15 -7.78
C ASP A 118 14.34 -18.93 -6.74
N SER A 119 14.95 -19.23 -5.60
CA SER A 119 14.26 -19.85 -4.47
C SER A 119 13.48 -18.80 -3.66
N PRO A 120 12.37 -19.18 -3.01
CA PRO A 120 11.64 -18.25 -2.15
C PRO A 120 12.52 -17.82 -0.98
N VAL A 121 12.48 -16.52 -0.66
CA VAL A 121 13.24 -15.95 0.47
C VAL A 121 12.28 -15.76 1.64
N ALA A 122 12.68 -16.16 2.85
CA ALA A 122 11.91 -15.89 4.05
C ALA A 122 12.84 -15.45 5.19
N GLY A 123 12.36 -14.56 6.04
CA GLY A 123 13.14 -14.01 7.14
C GLY A 123 12.26 -13.20 8.10
N ASN A 124 12.87 -12.76 9.19
CA ASN A 124 12.21 -11.89 10.17
C ASN A 124 12.81 -10.49 10.17
N VAL A 125 11.94 -9.50 10.29
CA VAL A 125 12.29 -8.10 10.53
C VAL A 125 11.82 -7.72 11.93
N GLU A 126 12.71 -7.20 12.76
CA GLU A 126 12.37 -6.69 14.09
C GLU A 126 12.23 -5.16 14.02
N ILE A 127 11.08 -4.67 14.48
CA ILE A 127 10.70 -3.27 14.44
C ILE A 127 10.58 -2.76 15.88
N GLU A 128 11.40 -1.76 16.20
CA GLU A 128 11.32 -0.98 17.42
C GLU A 128 10.30 0.14 17.26
N ILE A 129 9.23 0.08 18.05
CA ILE A 129 8.16 1.07 18.05
C ILE A 129 8.50 2.20 19.03
N ARG A 130 8.41 3.44 18.55
CA ARG A 130 8.64 4.67 19.32
C ARG A 130 7.31 5.29 19.71
N GLY A 131 6.54 4.59 20.53
CA GLY A 131 5.19 5.01 20.92
C GLY A 131 5.11 6.30 21.75
N ASN A 132 6.24 6.91 22.14
CA ASN A 132 6.27 8.23 22.76
C ASN A 132 6.52 9.38 21.76
N ALA A 133 7.10 9.07 20.59
CA ALA A 133 7.33 10.04 19.53
C ALA A 133 6.02 10.38 18.82
N ALA A 134 5.31 9.34 18.39
CA ALA A 134 4.07 9.41 17.64
C ALA A 134 3.04 8.43 18.24
N PRO A 135 2.53 8.67 19.46
CA PRO A 135 1.66 7.74 20.16
C PRO A 135 0.39 7.35 19.38
N ALA A 136 -0.27 8.26 18.68
CA ALA A 136 -1.49 7.95 17.93
C ALA A 136 -1.20 7.06 16.71
N ASN A 137 -0.18 7.41 15.93
CA ASN A 137 0.23 6.58 14.79
C ASN A 137 0.82 5.23 15.23
N ALA A 138 1.53 5.18 16.35
CA ALA A 138 2.05 3.93 16.92
C ALA A 138 0.93 3.02 17.45
N ALA A 139 -0.11 3.58 18.08
CA ALA A 139 -1.27 2.82 18.53
C ALA A 139 -2.04 2.21 17.35
N LEU A 140 -2.29 2.98 16.28
CA LEU A 140 -2.91 2.45 15.06
C LEU A 140 -2.04 1.38 14.39
N PHE A 141 -0.71 1.56 14.36
CA PHE A 141 0.19 0.54 13.85
C PHE A 141 0.08 -0.76 14.66
N LEU A 142 0.11 -0.66 16.00
CA LEU A 142 0.03 -1.81 16.90
C LEU A 142 -1.33 -2.51 16.86
N GLU A 143 -2.41 -1.77 16.63
CA GLU A 143 -3.75 -2.32 16.41
C GLU A 143 -3.75 -3.36 15.30
N PHE A 144 -3.20 -3.02 14.13
CA PHE A 144 -3.15 -3.95 13.01
C PHE A 144 -1.98 -4.94 13.12
N ALA A 145 -0.90 -4.59 13.80
CA ALA A 145 0.24 -5.49 14.00
C ALA A 145 -0.11 -6.66 14.93
N LEU A 146 -0.82 -6.41 16.03
CA LEU A 146 -1.03 -7.37 17.10
C LEU A 146 -2.51 -7.71 17.34
N GLY A 147 -3.44 -7.00 16.70
CA GLY A 147 -4.87 -7.18 16.89
C GLY A 147 -5.44 -8.44 16.25
N GLU A 148 -6.71 -8.69 16.56
CA GLU A 148 -7.49 -9.74 15.92
C GLU A 148 -7.95 -9.28 14.54
N ALA A 149 -8.04 -10.22 13.60
CA ALA A 149 -8.21 -9.93 12.18
C ALA A 149 -9.26 -8.82 11.90
N PRO A 150 -8.93 -7.84 11.02
CA PRO A 150 -7.81 -7.87 10.10
C PRO A 150 -6.48 -7.46 10.75
N SER A 151 -5.40 -8.17 10.42
CA SER A 151 -4.07 -7.92 10.99
C SER A 151 -2.96 -8.06 9.94
N TYR A 152 -1.81 -7.45 10.21
CA TYR A 152 -0.65 -7.48 9.32
C TYR A 152 -0.12 -8.88 9.08
N GLY A 153 -0.45 -9.87 9.90
CA GLY A 153 -0.03 -11.27 9.73
C GLY A 153 -0.47 -11.91 8.41
N ASN A 154 -1.36 -11.27 7.63
CA ASN A 154 -1.73 -11.69 6.27
C ASN A 154 -1.67 -10.55 5.25
N SER A 155 -0.87 -9.52 5.55
CA SER A 155 -0.71 -8.36 4.67
C SER A 155 0.35 -8.59 3.60
N VAL A 156 0.44 -7.65 2.66
CA VAL A 156 1.43 -7.69 1.58
C VAL A 156 2.25 -6.40 1.56
N PHE A 157 3.50 -6.53 1.09
CA PHE A 157 4.24 -5.41 0.53
C PHE A 157 4.05 -5.46 -0.98
N ASP A 158 3.51 -4.40 -1.55
CA ASP A 158 3.09 -4.44 -2.95
C ASP A 158 3.45 -3.19 -3.74
N GLU A 159 4.05 -2.18 -3.12
CA GLU A 159 4.45 -0.95 -3.79
C GLU A 159 5.82 -0.44 -3.32
N ILE A 160 6.66 -0.04 -4.27
CA ILE A 160 7.83 0.81 -4.03
C ILE A 160 7.53 2.19 -4.65
N ARG A 161 7.43 3.21 -3.81
CA ARG A 161 7.14 4.59 -4.20
C ARG A 161 8.29 5.51 -3.80
N GLY A 162 9.20 5.76 -4.74
CA GLY A 162 10.40 6.56 -4.46
C GLY A 162 11.24 5.91 -3.35
N PRO A 163 11.51 6.60 -2.22
CA PRO A 163 12.29 6.04 -1.12
C PRO A 163 11.46 5.19 -0.15
N LEU A 164 10.22 4.81 -0.49
CA LEU A 164 9.32 4.07 0.39
C LEU A 164 9.03 2.67 -0.16
N LEU A 165 9.19 1.67 0.69
CA LEU A 165 8.58 0.35 0.53
C LEU A 165 7.27 0.33 1.32
N ILE A 166 6.13 0.32 0.63
CA ILE A 166 4.80 0.38 1.24
C ILE A 166 4.28 -1.04 1.44
N GLY A 167 3.73 -1.29 2.62
CA GLY A 167 3.06 -2.52 3.00
C GLY A 167 1.90 -2.26 3.94
N GLY A 168 1.36 -3.33 4.52
CA GLY A 168 0.21 -3.24 5.41
C GLY A 168 -1.14 -3.36 4.72
N ARG A 169 -1.17 -3.53 3.39
CA ARG A 169 -2.41 -3.80 2.66
C ARG A 169 -3.02 -5.12 3.12
N LEU A 170 -4.17 -5.04 3.80
CA LEU A 170 -4.85 -6.18 4.40
C LEU A 170 -5.76 -6.88 3.38
N ARG A 171 -5.66 -8.21 3.29
CA ARG A 171 -6.53 -9.01 2.42
C ARG A 171 -7.96 -9.05 2.95
N GLY A 172 -8.94 -8.87 2.07
CA GLY A 172 -10.36 -8.88 2.43
C GLY A 172 -10.82 -7.65 3.19
N LEU A 173 -10.01 -6.59 3.19
CA LEU A 173 -10.41 -5.27 3.65
C LEU A 173 -11.07 -4.53 2.49
N ASP A 174 -12.34 -4.21 2.64
CA ASP A 174 -13.12 -3.42 1.70
C ASP A 174 -13.30 -1.99 2.22
N GLU A 175 -13.51 -1.06 1.30
CA GLU A 175 -13.82 0.34 1.61
C GLU A 175 -15.24 0.64 1.12
N ARG A 176 -16.08 1.21 1.98
CA ARG A 176 -17.39 1.75 1.60
C ARG A 176 -17.47 3.23 1.96
N ASP A 177 -18.08 4.01 1.08
CA ASP A 177 -18.43 5.40 1.35
C ASP A 177 -19.82 5.41 2.00
N ILE A 178 -19.87 5.85 3.25
CA ILE A 178 -21.10 5.97 4.03
C ILE A 178 -21.23 7.45 4.41
N PHE A 179 -22.17 8.15 3.77
CA PHE A 179 -22.43 9.58 4.00
C PHE A 179 -21.20 10.49 3.79
N GLY A 180 -20.31 10.15 2.84
CA GLY A 180 -19.08 10.90 2.57
C GLY A 180 -17.89 10.51 3.46
N GLU A 181 -18.09 9.57 4.40
CA GLU A 181 -17.03 8.99 5.21
C GLU A 181 -16.60 7.64 4.63
N LYS A 182 -15.29 7.49 4.39
CA LYS A 182 -14.69 6.23 3.95
C LYS A 182 -14.54 5.29 5.15
N VAL A 183 -15.38 4.28 5.20
CA VAL A 183 -15.43 3.26 6.26
C VAL A 183 -14.75 1.99 5.78
N LEU A 184 -13.95 1.39 6.66
CA LEU A 184 -13.27 0.13 6.42
C LEU A 184 -14.12 -1.05 6.89
N LEU A 185 -14.30 -2.04 6.03
CA LEU A 185 -15.04 -3.28 6.32
C LEU A 185 -14.14 -4.49 6.20
N TYR A 186 -14.21 -5.39 7.17
CA TYR A 186 -13.60 -6.71 7.11
C TYR A 186 -14.65 -7.75 7.46
N ARG A 187 -14.97 -8.65 6.51
CA ARG A 187 -16.02 -9.67 6.66
C ARG A 187 -17.36 -9.07 7.12
N ASP A 188 -17.79 -8.01 6.43
CA ASP A 188 -19.01 -7.23 6.71
C ASP A 188 -19.06 -6.54 8.10
N ARG A 189 -17.92 -6.43 8.80
CA ARG A 189 -17.81 -5.69 10.06
C ARG A 189 -16.97 -4.45 9.89
N GLU A 190 -17.43 -3.34 10.46
CA GLU A 190 -16.67 -2.10 10.51
C GLU A 190 -15.40 -2.27 11.36
N VAL A 191 -14.27 -1.89 10.78
CA VAL A 191 -12.96 -1.87 11.41
C VAL A 191 -12.71 -0.44 11.88
N LEU A 192 -12.19 -0.27 13.11
CA LEU A 192 -12.00 1.05 13.74
C LEU A 192 -13.32 1.84 13.91
N ALA A 193 -14.40 1.15 14.28
CA ALA A 193 -15.75 1.72 14.37
C ALA A 193 -16.00 2.56 15.64
N THR A 194 -15.22 2.36 16.71
CA THR A 194 -15.55 2.93 18.01
C THR A 194 -15.25 4.42 18.08
N ARG A 195 -15.91 5.14 18.99
CA ARG A 195 -15.62 6.57 19.22
C ARG A 195 -14.15 6.82 19.60
N SER A 196 -13.55 5.90 20.35
CA SER A 196 -12.12 5.93 20.67
C SER A 196 -11.25 5.79 19.42
N ASP A 197 -11.63 4.91 18.48
CA ASP A 197 -10.90 4.71 17.23
C ASP A 197 -10.95 5.96 16.36
N ARG A 198 -12.13 6.57 16.22
CA ARG A 198 -12.30 7.83 15.46
C ARG A 198 -11.44 8.95 16.04
N LYS A 199 -11.48 9.12 17.37
CA LYS A 199 -10.61 10.09 18.06
C LYS A 199 -9.12 9.77 17.86
N LEU A 200 -8.75 8.50 17.84
CA LEU A 200 -7.37 8.07 17.60
C LEU A 200 -6.92 8.40 16.17
N ILE A 201 -7.77 8.18 15.17
CA ILE A 201 -7.53 8.54 13.76
C ILE A 201 -7.35 10.06 13.63
N ASP A 202 -8.23 10.86 14.24
CA ASP A 202 -8.14 12.32 14.20
C ASP A 202 -6.85 12.84 14.84
N LEU A 203 -6.43 12.25 15.97
CA LEU A 203 -5.15 12.58 16.59
C LEU A 203 -3.97 12.22 15.68
N ALA A 204 -4.00 11.05 15.05
CA ALA A 204 -2.94 10.61 14.14
C ALA A 204 -2.77 11.54 12.92
N ARG A 205 -3.85 12.22 12.48
CA ARG A 205 -3.85 13.18 11.36
C ARG A 205 -3.17 14.51 11.65
N VAL A 206 -3.05 14.88 12.93
CA VAL A 206 -2.42 16.15 13.34
C VAL A 206 -1.17 15.91 14.18
N GLU A 207 -0.79 14.65 14.39
CA GLU A 207 0.32 14.29 15.24
C GLU A 207 1.65 14.78 14.65
N PRO A 208 2.44 15.58 15.40
CA PRO A 208 3.73 16.07 14.94
C PRO A 208 4.76 14.94 14.90
N THR A 209 5.72 15.06 13.99
CA THR A 209 6.87 14.15 13.84
C THR A 209 8.10 14.71 14.56
N PRO A 210 8.45 14.22 15.76
CA PRO A 210 9.71 14.62 16.40
C PRO A 210 10.93 13.91 15.79
N VAL A 211 10.71 12.88 14.96
CA VAL A 211 11.76 12.12 14.29
C VAL A 211 11.66 12.42 12.79
N THR A 212 12.79 12.81 12.20
CA THR A 212 12.92 13.11 10.77
C THR A 212 13.25 11.85 9.96
N HIS A 213 12.91 11.85 8.68
CA HIS A 213 13.21 10.76 7.74
C HIS A 213 14.67 10.87 7.23
N ASP A 214 15.63 10.73 8.14
CA ASP A 214 17.06 10.96 7.91
C ASP A 214 17.86 9.75 7.39
N ARG A 215 17.26 8.55 7.43
CA ARG A 215 17.95 7.28 7.13
C ARG A 215 16.99 6.22 6.59
N ALA A 216 17.57 5.11 6.10
CA ALA A 216 16.84 3.90 5.74
C ALA A 216 16.37 3.11 7.00
N GLY A 217 15.34 2.27 6.83
CA GLY A 217 14.82 1.40 7.88
C GLY A 217 13.89 2.08 8.87
N LEU A 218 13.42 3.31 8.61
CA LEU A 218 12.41 3.96 9.44
C LEU A 218 11.02 3.46 9.03
N VAL A 219 10.22 3.06 10.02
CA VAL A 219 8.82 2.66 9.81
C VAL A 219 7.95 3.89 10.00
N THR A 220 7.12 4.19 9.01
CA THR A 220 6.37 5.43 8.93
C THR A 220 4.94 5.20 8.44
N ARG A 221 4.03 6.10 8.80
CA ARG A 221 2.62 6.09 8.38
C ARG A 221 2.22 7.44 7.81
N LYS A 222 1.35 7.44 6.81
CA LYS A 222 0.85 8.69 6.20
C LYS A 222 -0.07 9.41 7.18
N ARG A 223 0.18 10.69 7.44
CA ARG A 223 -0.53 11.48 8.45
C ARG A 223 -2.00 11.68 8.06
N ALA A 224 -2.25 12.14 6.83
CA ALA A 224 -3.61 12.37 6.31
C ALA A 224 -4.24 11.11 5.66
N ALA A 225 -3.94 9.92 6.18
CA ALA A 225 -4.49 8.68 5.65
C ALA A 225 -6.02 8.62 5.83
N ILE A 226 -6.70 8.10 4.80
CA ILE A 226 -8.15 7.88 4.76
C ILE A 226 -8.46 6.54 4.09
N GLY A 227 -9.57 5.92 4.47
CA GLY A 227 -9.99 4.64 3.89
C GLY A 227 -8.90 3.58 4.01
N ALA A 228 -8.63 2.84 2.94
CA ALA A 228 -7.61 1.79 2.91
C ALA A 228 -6.19 2.28 3.28
N GLU A 229 -5.85 3.56 3.06
CA GLU A 229 -4.53 4.08 3.43
C GLU A 229 -4.31 4.09 4.96
N LEU A 230 -5.38 3.98 5.76
CA LEU A 230 -5.27 3.91 7.22
C LEU A 230 -4.55 2.64 7.70
N VAL A 231 -4.57 1.56 6.94
CA VAL A 231 -3.83 0.34 7.32
C VAL A 231 -2.42 0.32 6.77
N ASP A 232 -2.11 1.21 5.82
CA ASP A 232 -0.80 1.22 5.18
C ASP A 232 0.28 1.76 6.13
N PHE A 233 1.45 1.14 6.03
CA PHE A 233 2.68 1.66 6.58
C PHE A 233 3.78 1.56 5.53
N ALA A 234 4.86 2.28 5.73
CA ALA A 234 6.01 2.21 4.83
C ALA A 234 7.31 2.08 5.60
N VAL A 235 8.30 1.50 4.94
CA VAL A 235 9.69 1.45 5.39
C VAL A 235 10.51 2.34 4.47
N THR A 236 11.32 3.25 5.05
CA THR A 236 12.24 4.05 4.25
C THR A 236 13.38 3.20 3.69
N LEU A 237 13.68 3.36 2.41
CA LEU A 237 14.80 2.71 1.72
C LEU A 237 16.07 3.58 1.73
N GLY A 238 15.96 4.83 2.16
CA GLY A 238 17.04 5.80 2.24
C GLY A 238 16.59 7.10 2.94
N PRO A 239 17.50 8.07 3.12
CA PRO A 239 17.15 9.40 3.60
C PRO A 239 16.10 10.08 2.70
N ALA A 240 15.04 10.60 3.30
CA ALA A 240 13.89 11.14 2.58
C ALA A 240 13.22 12.30 3.35
N PRO A 241 13.93 13.42 3.63
CA PRO A 241 13.44 14.52 4.46
C PRO A 241 12.17 15.19 3.92
N LEU A 242 11.88 15.06 2.61
CA LEU A 242 10.63 15.56 2.02
C LEU A 242 9.39 14.89 2.61
N LEU A 243 9.52 13.67 3.16
CA LEU A 243 8.43 12.94 3.78
C LEU A 243 8.01 13.50 5.14
N ASP A 244 8.85 14.31 5.81
CA ASP A 244 8.58 14.86 7.16
C ASP A 244 7.27 15.67 7.23
N ARG A 245 6.82 16.20 6.08
CA ARG A 245 5.59 16.98 5.96
C ARG A 245 4.33 16.13 5.98
N GLU A 246 4.38 14.93 5.40
CA GLU A 246 3.20 14.11 5.10
C GLU A 246 3.17 12.78 5.86
N TRP A 247 4.33 12.31 6.32
CA TRP A 247 4.52 11.02 6.94
C TRP A 247 5.00 11.16 8.37
N THR A 248 4.63 10.18 9.18
CA THR A 248 4.93 10.11 10.60
C THR A 248 5.73 8.87 10.96
N VAL A 249 6.99 9.06 11.39
CA VAL A 249 7.85 7.97 11.85
C VAL A 249 7.28 7.38 13.15
N VAL A 250 6.92 6.10 13.11
CA VAL A 250 6.38 5.33 14.23
C VAL A 250 7.41 4.41 14.87
N GLY A 251 8.47 4.07 14.14
CA GLY A 251 9.48 3.12 14.60
C GLY A 251 10.69 3.04 13.68
N GLN A 252 11.55 2.07 13.95
CA GLN A 252 12.69 1.75 13.12
C GLN A 252 12.94 0.25 13.12
N ILE A 253 13.56 -0.25 12.06
CA ILE A 253 14.04 -1.62 11.98
C ILE A 253 15.32 -1.72 12.81
N SER A 254 15.32 -2.60 13.81
CA SER A 254 16.51 -2.92 14.61
C SER A 254 17.27 -4.12 14.07
N ARG A 255 16.57 -5.06 13.44
CA ARG A 255 17.14 -6.27 12.85
C ARG A 255 16.43 -6.64 11.56
N ASP A 256 17.21 -6.95 10.54
CA ASP A 256 16.74 -7.42 9.23
C ASP A 256 17.46 -8.74 8.90
N GLU A 257 16.82 -9.88 9.19
CA GLU A 257 17.43 -11.19 8.95
C GLU A 257 17.58 -11.43 7.44
N GLY A 258 18.84 -11.59 7.00
CA GLY A 258 19.16 -11.85 5.59
C GLY A 258 19.08 -10.63 4.67
N GLY A 259 18.95 -9.41 5.21
CA GLY A 259 18.83 -8.19 4.39
C GLY A 259 17.56 -8.18 3.54
N LEU A 260 16.45 -8.65 4.11
CA LEU A 260 15.19 -8.88 3.42
C LEU A 260 14.59 -7.58 2.89
N VAL A 261 14.76 -6.45 3.59
CA VAL A 261 14.29 -5.14 3.09
C VAL A 261 15.05 -4.72 1.83
N ASP A 262 16.38 -4.88 1.85
CA ASP A 262 17.22 -4.61 0.67
C ASP A 262 16.86 -5.56 -0.48
N ALA A 263 16.67 -6.84 -0.19
CA ALA A 263 16.24 -7.83 -1.19
C ALA A 263 14.88 -7.46 -1.83
N ILE A 264 13.91 -7.02 -1.03
CA ILE A 264 12.60 -6.55 -1.53
C ILE A 264 12.76 -5.29 -2.38
N SER A 265 13.62 -4.35 -1.97
CA SER A 265 13.83 -3.08 -2.69
C SER A 265 14.36 -3.26 -4.11
N ARG A 266 15.03 -4.39 -4.38
CA ARG A 266 15.62 -4.75 -5.68
C ARG A 266 14.66 -5.53 -6.57
N LEU A 267 13.47 -5.87 -6.07
CA LEU A 267 12.49 -6.60 -6.86
C LEU A 267 11.99 -5.75 -8.03
N PRO A 268 11.72 -6.36 -9.20
CA PRO A 268 11.21 -5.64 -10.34
C PRO A 268 9.83 -5.06 -10.02
N THR A 269 9.61 -3.80 -10.42
CA THR A 269 8.35 -3.10 -10.23
C THR A 269 7.71 -2.75 -11.57
N TYR A 270 6.39 -2.56 -11.56
CA TYR A 270 5.66 -2.07 -12.71
C TYR A 270 6.05 -0.61 -12.96
N ALA A 271 6.84 -0.38 -14.00
CA ALA A 271 7.15 0.97 -14.46
C ALA A 271 5.92 1.57 -15.15
N GLY A 272 5.29 2.53 -14.49
CA GLY A 272 4.20 3.32 -15.07
C GLY A 272 4.70 4.47 -15.94
N GLU A 273 5.85 4.37 -16.59
CA GLU A 273 6.36 5.42 -17.47
C GLU A 273 6.90 4.80 -18.76
N ALA A 274 6.95 5.58 -19.83
CA ALA A 274 7.74 5.22 -21.00
C ALA A 274 9.20 5.06 -20.54
N VAL A 275 9.78 3.88 -20.76
CA VAL A 275 11.05 3.50 -20.13
C VAL A 275 12.21 4.38 -20.61
N GLY A 276 13.05 4.83 -19.67
CA GLY A 276 14.46 5.16 -19.92
C GLY A 276 14.74 6.42 -20.73
N GLU A 277 15.73 6.31 -21.63
CA GLU A 277 16.25 7.41 -22.47
C GLU A 277 15.18 8.07 -23.34
N PHE A 278 14.15 7.32 -23.73
CA PHE A 278 13.09 7.79 -24.63
C PHE A 278 12.25 8.92 -24.01
N ALA A 279 11.94 8.81 -22.72
CA ALA A 279 11.22 9.85 -21.99
C ALA A 279 12.09 11.11 -21.75
N ARG A 280 13.42 10.94 -21.65
CA ARG A 280 14.37 12.06 -21.52
C ARG A 280 14.62 12.76 -22.85
N GLN A 281 14.66 12.02 -23.95
CA GLN A 281 14.87 12.53 -25.29
C GLN A 281 13.59 13.17 -25.87
N THR A 282 12.41 12.73 -25.43
CA THR A 282 11.12 13.16 -26.01
C THR A 282 10.04 13.41 -24.94
N PRO A 283 10.19 14.45 -24.10
CA PRO A 283 9.29 14.71 -22.97
C PRO A 283 7.83 14.91 -23.38
N LEU A 284 7.57 15.61 -24.49
CA LEU A 284 6.22 15.81 -25.04
C LEU A 284 5.53 14.48 -25.42
N ALA A 285 6.26 13.53 -26.02
CA ALA A 285 5.69 12.23 -26.39
C ALA A 285 5.42 11.36 -25.15
N ALA A 286 6.27 11.47 -24.12
CA ALA A 286 6.05 10.79 -22.85
C ALA A 286 4.79 11.32 -22.12
N ASP A 287 4.54 12.63 -22.18
CA ASP A 287 3.35 13.26 -21.60
C ASP A 287 2.06 12.85 -22.34
N VAL A 288 2.09 12.81 -23.67
CA VAL A 288 0.97 12.30 -24.49
C VAL A 288 0.69 10.83 -24.15
N PHE A 289 1.72 9.99 -24.10
CA PHE A 289 1.57 8.58 -23.73
C PHE A 289 0.96 8.39 -22.33
N LYS A 290 1.40 9.19 -21.35
CA LYS A 290 0.81 9.19 -20.00
C LYS A 290 -0.67 9.56 -20.06
N ALA A 291 -1.02 10.63 -20.77
CA ALA A 291 -2.41 11.09 -20.90
C ALA A 291 -3.31 10.06 -21.60
N GLU A 292 -2.87 9.47 -22.71
CA GLU A 292 -3.62 8.42 -23.43
C GLU A 292 -3.85 7.20 -22.54
N ARG A 293 -2.80 6.73 -21.87
CA ARG A 293 -2.91 5.58 -20.98
C ARG A 293 -3.86 5.84 -19.82
N ASP A 294 -3.78 7.02 -19.19
CA ASP A 294 -4.63 7.35 -18.06
C ASP A 294 -6.10 7.50 -18.50
N LEU A 295 -6.35 7.97 -19.73
CA LEU A 295 -7.67 7.97 -20.36
C LEU A 295 -8.19 6.54 -20.54
N PHE A 296 -7.40 5.63 -21.15
CA PHE A 296 -7.81 4.24 -21.36
C PHE A 296 -8.06 3.50 -20.05
N ARG A 297 -7.21 3.72 -19.05
CA ARG A 297 -7.42 3.15 -17.70
C ARG A 297 -8.68 3.68 -17.05
N SER A 298 -8.94 4.98 -17.15
CA SER A 298 -10.15 5.58 -16.60
C SER A 298 -11.41 5.05 -17.30
N ALA A 299 -11.37 4.85 -18.61
CA ALA A 299 -12.47 4.27 -19.39
C ALA A 299 -12.74 2.81 -19.00
N ALA A 300 -11.70 1.97 -18.98
CA ALA A 300 -11.85 0.56 -18.61
C ALA A 300 -12.26 0.39 -17.13
N GLY A 301 -11.82 1.28 -16.23
CA GLY A 301 -12.31 1.32 -14.85
C GLY A 301 -13.81 1.59 -14.76
N LYS A 302 -14.35 2.48 -15.61
CA LYS A 302 -15.80 2.75 -15.71
C LYS A 302 -16.60 1.58 -16.28
N ILE A 303 -15.98 0.72 -17.10
CA ILE A 303 -16.58 -0.51 -17.65
C ILE A 303 -16.56 -1.66 -16.62
N GLY A 304 -15.97 -1.44 -15.44
CA GLY A 304 -15.93 -2.44 -14.37
C GLY A 304 -14.73 -3.38 -14.43
N ASP A 305 -13.68 -3.05 -15.19
CA ASP A 305 -12.44 -3.82 -15.14
C ASP A 305 -11.71 -3.59 -13.80
N THR A 306 -11.92 -4.53 -12.88
CA THR A 306 -11.31 -4.52 -11.54
C THR A 306 -9.82 -4.83 -11.57
N ARG A 307 -9.27 -5.37 -12.67
CA ARG A 307 -7.85 -5.70 -12.79
C ARG A 307 -6.99 -4.44 -12.79
N LEU A 308 -7.53 -3.31 -13.25
CA LEU A 308 -6.84 -2.02 -13.25
C LEU A 308 -6.47 -1.53 -11.85
N LYS A 309 -7.28 -1.85 -10.83
CA LYS A 309 -6.97 -1.54 -9.43
C LYS A 309 -5.69 -2.23 -8.96
N ASN A 310 -5.32 -3.32 -9.63
CA ASN A 310 -4.13 -4.11 -9.34
C ASN A 310 -2.94 -3.74 -10.23
N VAL A 311 -2.99 -2.71 -11.07
CA VAL A 311 -1.85 -2.33 -11.91
C VAL A 311 -1.57 -0.83 -11.75
N PHE A 312 -0.56 -0.50 -10.96
CA PHE A 312 -0.16 0.87 -10.66
C PHE A 312 1.37 1.02 -10.71
N PRO A 313 1.89 2.23 -10.99
CA PRO A 313 3.33 2.49 -11.00
C PRO A 313 3.97 2.13 -9.66
N GLY A 314 5.13 1.48 -9.67
CA GLY A 314 5.82 1.05 -8.45
C GLY A 314 5.32 -0.26 -7.86
N LYS A 315 4.26 -0.86 -8.43
CA LYS A 315 3.76 -2.17 -7.97
C LYS A 315 4.85 -3.23 -8.07
N ILE A 316 5.13 -3.94 -6.98
CA ILE A 316 6.10 -5.04 -6.96
C ILE A 316 5.54 -6.21 -7.78
N LEU A 317 6.33 -6.70 -8.73
CA LEU A 317 5.90 -7.78 -9.64
C LEU A 317 6.03 -9.17 -9.02
N ARG A 318 6.74 -9.28 -7.90
CA ARG A 318 6.76 -10.48 -7.05
C ARG A 318 5.86 -10.30 -5.84
N ARG A 319 5.27 -11.40 -5.39
CA ARG A 319 4.43 -11.41 -4.21
C ARG A 319 5.29 -11.42 -2.95
N VAL A 320 5.17 -10.37 -2.14
CA VAL A 320 5.82 -10.28 -0.82
C VAL A 320 4.74 -10.29 0.25
N GLU A 321 4.76 -11.30 1.11
CA GLU A 321 3.73 -11.51 2.13
C GLU A 321 4.32 -11.43 3.53
N VAL A 322 3.60 -10.76 4.41
CA VAL A 322 3.81 -10.91 5.85
C VAL A 322 3.11 -12.19 6.27
N THR A 323 3.84 -13.09 6.94
CA THR A 323 3.33 -14.41 7.38
C THR A 323 2.85 -14.40 8.82
N GLN A 324 3.47 -13.58 9.66
CA GLN A 324 3.14 -13.48 11.07
C GLN A 324 3.68 -12.17 11.65
N VAL A 325 3.02 -11.69 12.69
CA VAL A 325 3.49 -10.56 13.49
C VAL A 325 3.33 -10.92 14.95
N SER A 326 4.39 -10.77 15.73
CA SER A 326 4.42 -11.18 17.13
C SER A 326 5.17 -10.16 17.99
N LEU A 327 4.71 -9.96 19.23
CA LEU A 327 5.41 -9.12 20.20
C LEU A 327 6.70 -9.81 20.65
N LEU A 328 7.82 -9.08 20.60
CA LEU A 328 9.09 -9.56 21.11
C LEU A 328 9.22 -9.12 22.56
N LYS A 329 9.21 -10.08 23.49
CA LYS A 329 9.34 -9.79 24.91
C LYS A 329 10.73 -9.22 25.16
N LYS A 330 10.79 -8.03 25.76
CA LYS A 330 12.06 -7.47 26.23
C LYS A 330 12.56 -8.38 27.36
N THR A 331 13.56 -9.20 27.05
CA THR A 331 14.32 -9.99 28.02
C THR A 331 15.11 -9.09 28.96
#